data_AF-A0A8J6BB02-F1
#
_entry.id   AF-A0A8J6BB02-F1
#
_cell.length_a   1.000
_cell.length_b   1.000
_cell.length_c   1.000
_cell.angle_alpha   90.00
_cell.angle_beta   90.00
_cell.angle_gamma   90.00
#
_symmetry.space_group_name_H-M   'P 1'
#
loop_
_entity.id
_entity.type
_entity.pdbx_description
1 polymer ?
#
loop_
_entity_poly.entity_id
_entity_poly.type
_entity_poly.pdbx_seq_one_letter_code
_entity_poly.pdbx_strand_id
1 'polypeptide(L)'
;EPNNLKARNSFRYNGLIHRKTVGVEPAADGKGIIVVLKKRAGQRKPVTTYEKITINKNSRATLSSVRHIIRNNKYRKDLRMVS
;
A
#
# COMPACT_ATOMS: atom_id res chain seq x y z
N GLU A 1 9.04 -4.24 -8.81
CA GLU A 1 7.90 -3.48 -9.41
C GLU A 1 7.31 -2.56 -8.34
N PRO A 2 6.84 -1.34 -8.69
CA PRO A 2 6.10 -0.49 -7.75
C PRO A 2 4.87 -1.21 -7.17
N ASN A 3 4.56 -0.97 -5.89
CA ASN A 3 3.46 -1.63 -5.17
C ASN A 3 3.50 -3.18 -5.17
N ASN A 4 4.68 -3.78 -5.30
CA ASN A 4 4.90 -5.21 -5.10
C ASN A 4 5.57 -5.46 -3.74
N LEU A 5 4.77 -5.87 -2.75
CA LEU A 5 5.21 -6.02 -1.36
C LEU A 5 6.25 -7.12 -1.14
N LYS A 6 6.34 -8.14 -2.02
CA LYS A 6 7.29 -9.26 -1.86
C LYS A 6 8.47 -9.21 -2.84
N ALA A 7 8.46 -8.29 -3.79
CA ALA A 7 9.38 -8.29 -4.94
C ALA A 7 9.45 -9.66 -5.68
N ARG A 8 8.36 -10.44 -5.65
CA ARG A 8 8.25 -11.71 -6.37
C ARG A 8 7.34 -11.55 -7.57
N ASN A 9 7.69 -12.17 -8.68
CA ASN A 9 6.81 -12.25 -9.84
C ASN A 9 5.68 -13.25 -9.53
N SER A 10 4.52 -12.73 -9.17
CA SER A 10 3.32 -13.51 -8.87
C SER A 10 2.10 -12.65 -9.16
N PHE A 11 1.06 -13.26 -9.74
CA PHE A 11 -0.21 -12.59 -9.98
C PHE A 11 -0.75 -11.90 -8.72
N ARG A 12 -0.60 -12.52 -7.53
CA ARG A 12 -1.10 -11.96 -6.26
C ARG A 12 -0.41 -10.66 -5.86
N TYR A 13 0.91 -10.57 -6.04
CA TYR A 13 1.71 -9.45 -5.53
C TYR A 13 1.98 -8.37 -6.59
N ASN A 14 1.53 -8.57 -7.83
CA ASN A 14 1.73 -7.59 -8.89
C ASN A 14 1.04 -6.26 -8.58
N GLY A 15 1.79 -5.17 -8.64
CA GLY A 15 1.32 -3.83 -8.27
C GLY A 15 0.71 -3.01 -9.42
N LEU A 16 0.61 -3.57 -10.62
CA LEU A 16 0.18 -2.84 -11.83
C LEU A 16 -1.19 -3.33 -12.32
N ILE A 17 -1.38 -4.64 -12.40
CA ILE A 17 -2.56 -5.27 -13.01
C ILE A 17 -3.83 -5.13 -12.17
N HIS A 18 -3.70 -5.10 -10.84
CA HIS A 18 -4.86 -5.09 -9.95
C HIS A 18 -5.49 -3.69 -9.89
N ARG A 19 -6.83 -3.65 -9.78
CA ARG A 19 -7.58 -2.39 -9.58
C ARG A 19 -7.32 -1.77 -8.22
N LYS A 20 -6.95 -2.61 -7.23
CA LYS A 20 -6.57 -2.23 -5.87
C LYS A 20 -5.18 -2.78 -5.56
N THR A 21 -4.27 -1.91 -5.13
CA THR A 21 -2.89 -2.27 -4.78
C THR A 21 -2.49 -1.55 -3.50
N VAL A 22 -1.59 -2.17 -2.76
CA VAL A 22 -1.03 -1.64 -1.52
C VAL A 22 0.48 -1.66 -1.69
N GLY A 23 1.11 -0.50 -1.55
CA GLY A 23 2.54 -0.33 -1.41
C GLY A 23 2.89 0.21 -0.04
N VAL A 24 4.10 -0.09 0.42
CA VAL A 24 4.70 0.52 1.60
C VAL A 24 6.10 0.97 1.20
N GLU A 25 6.38 2.23 1.37
CA GLU A 25 7.64 2.88 1.00
C GLU A 25 8.19 3.64 2.22
N PRO A 26 9.51 3.81 2.34
CA PRO A 26 10.06 4.72 3.35
C PRO A 26 9.64 6.17 3.05
N ALA A 27 9.41 6.96 4.10
CA ALA A 27 9.22 8.39 3.93
C ALA A 27 10.52 9.06 3.46
N ALA A 28 10.41 10.11 2.63
CA ALA A 28 11.58 10.82 2.09
C ALA A 28 12.47 11.40 3.19
N ASP A 29 11.87 11.83 4.31
CA ASP A 29 12.57 12.42 5.46
C ASP A 29 13.27 11.37 6.35
N GLY A 30 13.24 10.10 5.94
CA GLY A 30 13.78 8.96 6.72
C GLY A 30 12.98 8.63 7.99
N LYS A 31 11.90 9.37 8.28
CA LYS A 31 11.08 9.20 9.48
C LYS A 31 9.69 8.68 9.12
N GLY A 32 9.44 7.42 9.46
CA GLY A 32 8.17 6.76 9.24
C GLY A 32 8.04 6.14 7.85
N ILE A 33 6.80 5.85 7.46
CA ILE A 33 6.48 5.14 6.22
C ILE A 33 5.41 5.87 5.42
N ILE A 34 5.36 5.61 4.12
CA ILE A 34 4.30 6.01 3.22
C ILE A 34 3.55 4.75 2.78
N VAL A 35 2.24 4.73 3.01
CA VAL A 35 1.35 3.71 2.45
C VAL A 35 0.79 4.25 1.14
N VAL A 36 1.01 3.51 0.06
CA VAL A 36 0.54 3.86 -1.28
C VAL A 36 -0.68 2.99 -1.62
N LEU A 37 -1.81 3.62 -1.92
CA LEU A 37 -3.05 2.95 -2.28
C LEU A 37 -3.48 3.34 -3.69
N LYS A 38 -4.01 2.38 -4.45
CA LYS A 38 -4.60 2.66 -5.77
C LYS A 38 -6.08 3.03 -5.63
N LYS A 39 -6.46 4.23 -6.09
CA LYS A 39 -7.84 4.66 -6.17
C LYS A 39 -8.61 3.78 -7.15
N ARG A 40 -9.83 3.40 -6.79
CA ARG A 40 -10.70 2.60 -7.69
C ARG A 40 -11.10 3.39 -8.93
N ALA A 41 -11.35 4.69 -8.77
CA ALA A 41 -11.65 5.61 -9.87
C ALA A 41 -10.37 6.02 -10.60
N GLY A 42 -10.51 6.38 -11.87
CA GLY A 42 -9.40 6.97 -12.63
C GLY A 42 -8.30 6.00 -13.04
N GLN A 43 -8.55 4.69 -13.15
CA GLN A 43 -7.53 3.67 -13.47
C GLN A 43 -6.65 3.95 -14.70
N ARG A 44 -7.16 4.71 -15.69
CA ARG A 44 -6.44 5.12 -16.90
C ARG A 44 -5.76 6.49 -16.77
N LYS A 45 -5.74 7.08 -15.57
CA LYS A 45 -5.14 8.37 -15.23
C LYS A 45 -4.00 8.13 -14.24
N PRO A 46 -2.82 7.69 -14.69
CA PRO A 46 -1.75 7.21 -13.80
C PRO A 46 -1.30 8.26 -12.78
N VAL A 47 -1.31 9.55 -13.17
CA VAL A 47 -0.92 10.67 -12.31
C VAL A 47 -1.79 10.78 -11.04
N THR A 48 -3.11 10.58 -11.15
CA THR A 48 -4.06 10.78 -10.05
C THR A 48 -4.54 9.47 -9.41
N THR A 49 -4.11 8.33 -9.94
CA THR A 49 -4.56 7.00 -9.54
C THR A 49 -4.03 6.58 -8.17
N TYR A 50 -2.90 7.11 -7.72
CA TYR A 50 -2.28 6.73 -6.45
C TYR A 50 -2.55 7.76 -5.36
N GLU A 51 -2.81 7.26 -4.16
CA GLU A 51 -2.98 8.05 -2.94
C GLU A 51 -1.89 7.64 -1.95
N LYS A 52 -1.19 8.64 -1.39
CA LYS A 52 -0.07 8.43 -0.48
C LYS A 52 -0.48 8.90 0.91
N ILE A 53 -0.30 8.03 1.90
CA ILE A 53 -0.60 8.33 3.30
C ILE A 53 0.71 8.19 4.09
N THR A 54 1.22 9.31 4.60
CA THR A 54 2.40 9.30 5.47
C THR A 54 2.01 8.95 6.90
N ILE A 55 2.70 7.99 7.48
CA ILE A 55 2.52 7.55 8.87
C ILE A 55 3.87 7.71 9.58
N ASN A 56 3.96 8.73 10.43
CA ASN A 56 5.10 8.96 11.30
C ASN A 56 4.65 8.78 12.76
N LYS A 57 4.69 7.54 13.24
CA LYS A 57 4.34 7.14 14.61
C LYS A 57 5.35 6.10 15.10
N ASN A 58 5.28 5.74 16.39
CA ASN A 58 6.05 4.61 16.91
C ASN A 58 5.73 3.30 16.17
N SER A 59 6.63 2.32 16.26
CA SER A 59 6.59 1.08 15.48
C SER A 59 5.25 0.33 15.62
N ARG A 60 4.75 0.16 16.86
CA ARG A 60 3.50 -0.55 17.14
C ARG A 60 2.27 0.17 16.61
N ALA A 61 2.20 1.50 16.78
CA ALA A 61 1.10 2.31 16.29
C ALA A 61 1.08 2.38 14.76
N THR A 62 2.25 2.43 14.13
CA THR A 62 2.39 2.37 12.67
C THR A 62 1.86 1.05 12.12
N LEU A 63 2.32 -0.08 12.65
CA LEU A 63 1.84 -1.41 12.22
C LEU A 63 0.32 -1.56 12.43
N SER A 64 -0.18 -1.07 13.57
CA SER A 64 -1.62 -1.08 13.86
C SER A 64 -2.38 -0.21 12.86
N SER A 65 -1.88 0.97 12.50
CA SER A 65 -2.52 1.86 11.54
C SER A 65 -2.61 1.21 10.15
N VAL A 66 -1.52 0.61 9.65
CA VAL A 66 -1.51 -0.12 8.37
C VAL A 66 -2.51 -1.28 8.38
N ARG A 67 -2.54 -2.06 9.47
CA ARG A 67 -3.49 -3.17 9.63
C ARG A 67 -4.94 -2.70 9.57
N HIS A 68 -5.27 -1.58 10.20
CA HIS A 68 -6.62 -1.02 10.19
C HIS A 68 -7.02 -0.49 8.81
N ILE A 69 -6.12 0.20 8.10
CA ILE A 69 -6.34 0.68 6.73
C ILE A 69 -6.78 -0.47 5.81
N ILE A 70 -6.11 -1.63 5.91
CA ILE A 70 -6.41 -2.82 5.10
C ILE A 70 -7.71 -3.49 5.57
N ARG A 71 -7.84 -3.75 6.88
CA ARG A 71 -8.95 -4.54 7.44
C ARG A 71 -10.28 -3.81 7.36
N ASN A 72 -10.35 -2.59 7.86
CA ASN A 72 -11.59 -1.86 8.07
C ASN A 72 -12.18 -1.39 6.73
N ASN A 73 -11.33 -1.02 5.77
CA ASN A 73 -11.77 -0.60 4.43
C ASN A 73 -12.00 -1.77 3.46
N LYS A 74 -11.89 -3.02 3.93
CA LYS A 74 -11.97 -4.24 3.10
C LYS A 74 -11.07 -4.15 1.85
N TYR A 75 -9.87 -3.59 2.01
CA TYR A 75 -8.97 -3.26 0.91
C TYR A 75 -7.79 -4.25 0.87
N ARG A 76 -7.72 -5.13 -0.14
CA ARG A 76 -6.66 -6.17 -0.29
C ARG A 76 -6.36 -6.92 1.01
N LYS A 77 -7.41 -7.51 1.62
CA LYS A 77 -7.28 -8.30 2.86
C LYS A 77 -6.28 -9.47 2.72
N ASP A 78 -6.12 -9.98 1.50
CA ASP A 78 -5.14 -10.99 1.13
C ASP A 78 -3.69 -10.54 1.34
N LEU A 79 -3.41 -9.23 1.31
CA LEU A 79 -2.07 -8.67 1.48
C LEU A 79 -1.77 -8.20 2.92
N ARG A 80 -2.64 -8.48 3.89
CA ARG A 80 -2.52 -7.94 5.26
C ARG A 80 -1.29 -8.42 6.02
N MET A 81 -0.93 -9.70 5.86
CA MET A 81 0.11 -10.39 6.65
C MET A 81 1.20 -10.93 5.73
N VAL A 82 1.50 -10.18 4.67
CA VAL A 82 2.55 -10.57 3.72
C VAL A 82 3.88 -10.58 4.48
N SER A 83 4.44 -11.78 4.65
CA SER A 83 5.75 -12.03 5.24
C SER A 83 6.88 -12.04 4.23
#